data_AF-A0A067QRL7-F1
#
_entry.id   AF-A0A067QRL7-F1
#
_cell.length_a   1.000
_cell.length_b   1.000
_cell.length_c   1.000
_cell.angle_alpha   90.00
_cell.angle_beta   90.00
_cell.angle_gamma   90.00
#
_symmetry.space_group_name_H-M   'P 1'
#
loop_
_entity.id
_entity.type
_entity.pdbx_description
1 polymer ?
#
loop_
_entity_poly.entity_id
_entity_poly.type
_entity_poly.pdbx_seq_one_letter_code
_entity_poly.pdbx_strand_id
1 'polypeptide(L)' 'FFLFPKMKIQLKGRRFETIEEIQAESQMVLDRLTKKDFQGCFQAWQRRWDRCVHSQGNYF' A
#
# COMPACT_ATOMS: atom_id res chain seq x y z
N PHE A 1 -2.36 0.52 5.01
CA PHE A 1 -2.59 -0.89 4.65
C PHE A 1 -2.50 -1.17 3.14
N PHE A 2 -2.56 -0.16 2.26
CA PHE A 2 -2.65 -0.39 0.81
C PHE A 2 -1.35 -0.07 0.04
N LEU A 3 -1.04 1.20 -0.20
CA LEU A 3 0.04 1.62 -1.11
C LEU A 3 1.43 1.17 -0.63
N PHE A 4 1.86 1.63 0.54
CA PHE A 4 3.18 1.26 1.07
C PHE A 4 3.35 -0.24 1.31
N PRO A 5 2.36 -1.02 1.77
CA PRO A 5 2.48 -2.48 1.80
C PRO A 5 2.68 -3.12 0.42
N LYS A 6 2.00 -2.64 -0.63
CA LYS A 6 2.23 -3.13 -2.01
C LYS A 6 3.65 -2.82 -2.49
N MET A 7 4.15 -1.60 -2.27
CA MET A 7 5.54 -1.24 -2.58
C MET A 7 6.52 -2.09 -1.77
N LYS A 8 6.31 -2.19 -0.44
CA LYS A 8 7.17 -2.97 0.45
C LYS A 8 7.26 -4.43 0.03
N ILE A 9 6.16 -5.05 -0.42
CA ILE A 9 6.20 -6.45 -0.89
C ILE A 9 7.17 -6.63 -2.06
N GLN A 10 7.23 -5.66 -2.97
CA GLN A 10 8.07 -5.71 -4.17
C GLN A 10 9.52 -5.31 -3.90
N LEU A 11 9.74 -4.38 -2.97
CA LEU A 11 11.07 -3.84 -2.68
C LEU A 11 11.78 -4.56 -1.54
N LYS A 12 11.06 -5.22 -0.62
CA LYS A 12 11.68 -5.84 0.56
C LYS A 12 12.65 -6.95 0.17
N GLY A 13 13.77 -7.05 0.88
CA GLY A 13 14.74 -8.12 0.71
C GLY A 13 15.62 -7.98 -0.54
N ARG A 14 15.40 -6.94 -1.36
CA ARG A 14 16.25 -6.60 -2.49
C ARG A 14 17.24 -5.51 -2.05
N ARG A 15 18.50 -5.66 -2.44
CA ARG A 15 19.48 -4.56 -2.43
C ARG A 15 19.46 -3.93 -3.81
N PHE A 16 19.47 -2.61 -3.83
CA PHE A 16 19.55 -1.80 -5.04
C PHE A 16 20.91 -1.09 -5.01
N GLU A 17 21.63 -1.13 -6.12
CA GLU A 17 22.98 -0.56 -6.21
C GLU A 17 22.92 0.95 -6.47
N THR A 18 21.83 1.43 -7.07
CA THR A 18 21.64 2.84 -7.40
C THR A 18 20.26 3.36 -7.01
N ILE A 19 20.13 4.70 -6.97
CA ILE A 19 18.86 5.38 -6.70
C ILE A 19 17.90 5.19 -7.87
N GLU A 20 18.42 5.19 -9.10
CA GLU A 20 17.64 5.03 -10.32
C GLU A 20 16.97 3.66 -10.36
N GLU A 21 17.64 2.62 -9.88
CA GLU A 21 17.10 1.26 -9.82
C GLU A 21 15.87 1.18 -8.88
N ILE A 22 16.00 1.70 -7.66
CA ILE A 22 14.88 1.71 -6.70
C ILE A 22 13.74 2.62 -7.16
N GLN A 23 14.04 3.72 -7.86
CA GLN A 23 13.03 4.59 -8.45
C GLN A 23 12.26 3.89 -9.58
N ALA A 24 12.96 3.23 -10.51
CA ALA A 24 12.33 2.49 -11.60
C ALA A 24 11.43 1.36 -11.08
N GLU A 25 11.92 0.59 -10.12
CA GLU A 25 11.13 -0.48 -9.48
C GLU A 25 9.93 0.06 -8.72
N SER A 26 10.10 1.16 -7.99
CA SER A 26 8.98 1.84 -7.33
C SER A 26 7.94 2.31 -8.35
N GLN A 27 8.37 2.90 -9.46
CA GLN A 27 7.49 3.37 -10.53
C GLN A 27 6.72 2.21 -11.16
N MET A 28 7.37 1.07 -11.42
CA MET A 28 6.70 -0.13 -11.93
C MET A 28 5.58 -0.62 -11.00
N VAL A 29 5.73 -0.49 -9.68
CA VAL A 29 4.64 -0.83 -8.75
C VAL A 29 3.48 0.15 -8.89
N LEU A 30 3.77 1.44 -9.03
CA LEU A 30 2.77 2.49 -9.16
C LEU A 30 1.98 2.36 -10.48
N ASP A 31 2.67 2.09 -11.59
CA ASP A 31 2.07 1.97 -12.93
C ASP A 31 1.12 0.76 -13.03
N ARG A 32 1.35 -0.28 -12.22
CA ARG A 32 0.47 -1.46 -12.16
C ARG A 32 -0.81 -1.23 -11.36
N LEU A 33 -0.92 -0.12 -10.61
CA LEU A 33 -2.11 0.17 -9.84
C LEU A 33 -3.25 0.60 -10.75
N THR A 34 -4.40 -0.05 -10.59
CA THR A 34 -5.59 0.27 -11.38
C THR A 34 -6.54 1.15 -10.57
N LYS A 35 -7.45 1.84 -11.26
CA LYS A 35 -8.58 2.55 -10.62
C LYS A 35 -9.37 1.64 -9.67
N LYS A 36 -9.52 0.36 -10.02
CA LYS A 36 -10.21 -0.64 -9.21
C LYS A 36 -9.49 -0.90 -7.89
N ASP A 37 -8.15 -0.93 -7.89
CA ASP A 37 -7.39 -1.09 -6.65
C ASP A 37 -7.63 0.08 -5.68
N PHE A 38 -7.69 1.31 -6.20
CA PHE A 38 -8.03 2.49 -5.40
C PHE A 38 -9.46 2.46 -4.88
N GLN A 39 -10.44 2.09 -5.72
CA GLN A 39 -11.83 1.92 -5.29
C GLN A 39 -11.94 0.89 -4.16
N GLY A 40 -11.27 -0.26 -4.29
CA GLY A 40 -11.21 -1.28 -3.25
C GLY A 40 -10.54 -0.76 -1.96
N CYS A 41 -9.49 0.07 -2.09
CA CYS A 41 -8.85 0.72 -0.95
C CYS A 41 -9.82 1.64 -0.19
N PHE A 42 -10.61 2.47 -0.88
CA PHE A 42 -11.59 3.34 -0.23
C PHE A 42 -12.68 2.54 0.50
N GLN A 43 -13.21 1.49 -0.12
CA GLN A 43 -14.17 0.59 0.53
C GLN A 43 -13.57 -0.11 1.77
N ALA A 44 -12.32 -0.56 1.67
CA ALA A 44 -11.64 -1.17 2.81
C ALA A 44 -11.34 -0.14 3.92
N TRP A 45 -11.09 1.11 3.57
CA TRP A 45 -10.90 2.18 4.54
C TRP A 45 -12.18 2.48 5.33
N GLN A 46 -13.35 2.49 4.68
CA GLN A 46 -14.64 2.59 5.39
C GLN A 46 -14.80 1.42 6.39
N ARG A 47 -14.59 0.18 5.95
CA ARG A 47 -14.62 -0.98 6.89
C ARG A 47 -13.58 -0.89 8.03
N ARG A 48 -12.53 -0.08 7.90
CA ARG A 48 -11.55 0.16 8.97
C ARG A 48 -12.03 1.24 9.94
N TRP A 49 -12.69 2.31 9.50
CA TRP A 49 -13.28 3.28 10.44
C TRP A 49 -14.29 2.57 11.36
N ASP A 50 -15.01 1.57 10.84
CA ASP A 50 -16.10 0.93 11.59
C ASP A 50 -15.46 0.15 12.73
N ARG A 51 -14.41 -0.62 12.40
CA ARG A 51 -13.60 -1.33 13.38
C ARG A 51 -12.93 -0.41 14.39
N CYS A 52 -12.49 0.78 13.99
CA CYS A 52 -11.94 1.77 14.92
C CYS A 52 -12.97 2.18 15.97
N VAL A 53 -14.20 2.47 15.55
CA VAL A 53 -15.32 2.81 16.45
C VAL A 53 -15.61 1.65 17.40
N HIS A 54 -15.74 0.42 16.89
CA HIS A 54 -15.98 -0.76 17.73
C HIS A 54 -14.84 -1.04 18.70
N SER A 55 -13.60 -0.69 18.32
CA SER A 55 -12.41 -0.83 19.17
C SER A 55 -12.22 0.34 20.14
N GLN A 56 -13.17 1.29 20.21
CA GLN A 56 -13.11 2.49 21.04
C GLN A 56 -11.83 3.31 20.80
N GLY A 57 -11.39 3.37 19.54
CA GLY A 57 -10.17 4.08 19.15
C GLY A 57 -8.86 3.30 19.34
N ASN A 58 -8.89 2.08 19.88
CA ASN A 58 -7.71 1.23 19.95
C ASN A 58 -7.30 0.70 18.55
N TYR A 59 -6.04 0.28 18.43
CA TYR A 59 -5.55 -0.43 17.25
C TYR A 59 -6.22 -1.80 17.09
N PHE A 60 -6.42 -2.23 15.84
CA PHE A 60 -7.08 -3.47 15.42
C PHE A 60 -6.50 -3.98 14.09
#